data_AF-A0A0E3NQL8-F1
#
_entry.id   AF-A0A0E3NQL8-F1
#
_cell.length_a   1.000
_cell.length_b   1.000
_cell.length_c   1.000
_cell.angle_alpha   90.00
_cell.angle_beta   90.00
_cell.angle_gamma   90.00
#
_symmetry.space_group_name_H-M   'P 1'
#
loop_
_entity.id
_entity.type
_entity.pdbx_description
1 polymer ?
#
loop_
_entity_poly.entity_id
_entity_poly.type
_entity_poly.pdbx_seq_one_letter_code
_entity_poly.pdbx_strand_id
1 'polypeptide(L)' 'MPKFAGFDVIKALNENPETVDIPIIVSTAKDLSFEEKELLNRNVSYVMQKENISRGRLLSVLHGVEGGKSRSKLTTP' A
#
# COMPACT_ATOMS: atom_id res chain seq x y z
N MET A 1 -14.18 -4.91 -2.68
CA MET A 1 -14.60 -6.32 -2.61
C MET A 1 -15.80 -6.40 -1.69
N PRO A 2 -16.89 -7.09 -2.06
CA PRO A 2 -18.11 -7.14 -1.25
C PRO A 2 -18.03 -8.10 -0.05
N LYS A 3 -17.07 -9.05 -0.03
CA LYS A 3 -16.96 -10.09 1.01
C LYS A 3 -15.82 -9.87 2.02
N PHE A 4 -14.82 -9.08 1.66
CA PHE A 4 -13.61 -8.87 2.47
C PHE A 4 -13.25 -7.39 2.48
N ALA A 5 -12.87 -6.88 3.64
CA ALA A 5 -12.24 -5.57 3.70
C ALA A 5 -10.79 -5.69 3.21
N GLY A 6 -10.29 -4.65 2.54
CA GLY A 6 -8.90 -4.65 2.05
C GLY A 6 -7.88 -4.83 3.18
N PHE A 7 -8.21 -4.40 4.39
CA PHE A 7 -7.40 -4.55 5.59
C PHE A 7 -7.18 -6.00 6.00
N ASP A 8 -8.20 -6.85 5.90
CA ASP A 8 -8.09 -8.27 6.24
C ASP A 8 -7.09 -8.97 5.31
N VAL A 9 -7.09 -8.58 4.03
CA VAL A 9 -6.16 -9.09 3.03
C VAL A 9 -4.73 -8.65 3.33
N ILE A 10 -4.52 -7.37 3.66
CA ILE A 10 -3.21 -6.83 4.04
C ILE A 10 -2.66 -7.56 5.26
N LYS A 11 -3.51 -7.82 6.25
CA LYS A 11 -3.14 -8.56 7.46
C LYS A 11 -2.71 -9.98 7.13
N ALA A 12 -3.53 -10.71 6.37
CA ALA A 12 -3.22 -12.09 5.96
C ALA A 12 -1.92 -12.21 5.17
N LEU A 13 -1.62 -11.25 4.28
CA LEU A 13 -0.38 -11.23 3.51
C LEU A 13 0.85 -10.94 4.37
N ASN A 14 0.72 -10.09 5.40
CA ASN A 14 1.81 -9.80 6.33
C ASN A 14 2.06 -10.91 7.36
N GLU A 15 1.02 -11.67 7.72
CA GLU A 15 1.14 -12.79 8.69
C GLU A 15 1.72 -14.06 8.05
N ASN A 16 1.69 -14.19 6.72
CA ASN A 16 2.22 -15.35 6.02
C ASN A 16 3.70 -15.12 5.61
N PRO A 17 4.65 -15.96 6.09
CA PRO A 17 6.07 -15.81 5.78
C PRO A 17 6.41 -15.99 4.29
N GLU A 18 5.56 -16.64 3.50
CA GLU A 18 5.78 -16.78 2.06
C GLU A 18 5.38 -15.52 1.28
N THR A 19 4.56 -14.64 1.87
CA THR A 19 4.04 -13.45 1.21
C THR A 19 4.44 -12.14 1.86
N VAL A 20 5.08 -12.18 3.04
CA VAL A 20 5.46 -10.99 3.82
C VAL A 20 6.44 -10.06 3.11
N ASP A 21 7.26 -10.59 2.19
CA ASP A 21 8.20 -9.81 1.40
C ASP A 21 7.57 -9.19 0.14
N ILE A 22 6.31 -9.52 -0.17
CA ILE A 22 5.62 -8.97 -1.34
C ILE A 22 5.18 -7.53 -1.02
N PRO A 23 5.59 -6.54 -1.82
CA PRO A 23 5.19 -5.16 -1.59
C PRO A 23 3.71 -4.96 -1.91
N ILE A 24 2.98 -4.34 -0.97
CA ILE A 24 1.54 -4.10 -1.10
C ILE A 24 1.30 -2.62 -1.44
N ILE A 25 0.58 -2.38 -2.53
CA ILE A 25 0.14 -1.03 -2.93
C ILE A 25 -1.38 -0.97 -2.79
N VAL A 26 -1.88 -0.07 -1.96
CA VAL A 26 -3.31 0.11 -1.71
C VAL A 26 -3.85 1.28 -2.52
N SER A 27 -4.86 1.02 -3.32
CA SER A 27 -5.67 2.06 -3.96
C SER A 27 -6.99 2.21 -3.24
N THR A 28 -7.29 3.41 -2.73
CA THR A 28 -8.57 3.65 -2.05
C THR A 28 -9.21 4.95 -2.52
N ALA A 29 -10.54 4.93 -2.68
CA ALA A 29 -11.37 6.13 -2.80
C ALA A 29 -12.01 6.52 -1.45
N LYS A 30 -11.72 5.75 -0.39
CA LYS A 30 -12.18 6.03 0.96
C LYS A 30 -11.33 7.17 1.54
N ASP A 31 -11.99 8.15 2.14
CA ASP A 31 -11.29 9.08 3.02
C ASP A 31 -10.87 8.32 4.28
N LEU A 32 -9.57 8.11 4.41
CA LEU A 32 -8.98 7.34 5.50
C LEU A 32 -8.84 8.23 6.73
N SER A 33 -9.32 7.74 7.88
CA SER A 33 -9.04 8.39 9.16
C SER A 33 -7.53 8.40 9.44
N PHE A 34 -7.12 9.23 10.41
CA PHE A 34 -5.72 9.27 10.85
C PHE A 34 -5.22 7.89 11.30
N GLU A 35 -6.03 7.17 12.07
CA GLU A 35 -5.72 5.83 12.56
C GLU A 35 -5.59 4.81 11.42
N GLU A 36 -6.47 4.89 10.42
CA GLU A 36 -6.40 4.02 9.23
C GLU A 36 -5.14 4.30 8.39
N LYS A 37 -4.77 5.58 8.24
CA LYS A 37 -3.53 5.96 7.55
C LYS A 37 -2.30 5.43 8.27
N GLU A 38 -2.24 5.58 9.59
CA GLU A 38 -1.18 5.02 10.44
C GLU A 38 -1.06 3.50 10.28
N LEU A 39 -2.19 2.79 10.32
CA LEU A 39 -2.22 1.34 10.17
C LEU A 39 -1.74 0.91 8.78
N LEU A 40 -2.18 1.57 7.71
CA LEU A 40 -1.72 1.29 6.37
C LEU A 40 -0.23 1.60 6.21
N ASN A 41 0.23 2.75 6.69
CA ASN A 41 1.65 3.15 6.60
C ASN A 41 2.62 2.17 7.30
N ARG A 42 2.13 1.34 8.22
CA ARG A 42 2.91 0.30 8.89
C ARG A 42 2.91 -1.03 8.16
N ASN A 43 1.85 -1.33 7.40
CA ASN A 43 1.58 -2.66 6.85
C ASN A 43 1.63 -2.72 5.32
N VAL A 44 1.71 -1.58 4.63
CA VAL A 44 1.79 -1.54 3.16
C VAL A 44 2.93 -0.67 2.67
N SER A 45 3.38 -0.92 1.45
CA SER A 45 4.49 -0.20 0.82
C SER A 45 4.06 1.18 0.33
N TYR A 46 2.81 1.33 -0.13
CA TYR A 46 2.28 2.59 -0.62
C TYR A 46 0.76 2.66 -0.54
N VAL A 47 0.21 3.85 -0.27
CA VAL A 47 -1.23 4.14 -0.31
C VAL A 47 -1.48 5.24 -1.33
N MET A 48 -2.31 4.96 -2.32
CA MET A 48 -2.74 5.91 -3.34
C MET A 48 -4.23 6.22 -3.23
N GLN A 49 -4.58 7.50 -3.31
CA GLN A 49 -5.97 7.90 -3.48
C GLN A 49 -6.40 7.71 -4.94
N LYS A 50 -7.57 7.07 -5.14
CA LYS A 50 -8.08 6.67 -6.45
C LYS A 50 -8.28 7.85 -7.40
N GLU A 51 -8.60 9.02 -6.86
CA GLU A 51 -8.79 10.25 -7.63
C GLU A 51 -7.49 10.78 -8.26
N ASN A 52 -6.33 10.31 -7.80
CA ASN A 52 -5.03 10.84 -8.21
C ASN A 52 -4.13 9.79 -8.88
N ILE A 53 -4.72 8.78 -9.52
CA ILE A 53 -3.99 7.76 -10.27
C ILE A 53 -3.73 8.27 -11.69
N SER A 54 -2.58 8.89 -11.90
CA SER A 54 -2.05 9.14 -13.25
C SER A 54 -1.08 8.02 -13.64
N ARG A 55 -1.00 7.72 -14.94
CA ARG A 55 -0.04 6.71 -15.47
C ARG A 55 1.39 6.99 -15.01
N GLY A 56 1.81 8.25 -15.05
CA GLY A 56 3.14 8.67 -14.58
C GLY A 56 3.37 8.37 -13.10
N ARG A 57 2.39 8.69 -12.24
CA ARG A 57 2.49 8.42 -10.80
C ARG A 57 2.51 6.92 -10.50
N LEU A 58 1.69 6.12 -11.17
CA LEU A 58 1.70 4.67 -10.99
C LEU A 58 3.07 4.08 -11.38
N LEU A 59 3.63 4.49 -12.51
CA LEU A 59 4.96 4.04 -12.95
C LEU A 59 6.06 4.45 -11.95
N SER A 60 6.01 5.67 -11.40
CA SER A 60 6.96 6.09 -10.36
C SER A 60 6.87 5.23 -9.09
N VAL A 61 5.66 4.87 -8.67
CA VAL A 61 5.45 3.99 -7.50
C VAL A 61 5.97 2.59 -7.78
N LEU A 62 5.67 2.03 -8.95
CA LEU A 62 6.16 0.70 -9.35
C LEU A 62 7.68 0.66 -9.39
N HIS A 63 8.34 1.62 -10.05
CA HIS A 63 9.80 1.70 -10.07
C HIS A 63 10.41 1.88 -8.67
N GLY A 64 9.75 2.65 -7.80
CA GLY A 64 10.18 2.83 -6.41
C GLY A 64 10.11 1.55 -5.58
N VAL A 65 9.18 0.65 -5.92
CA VAL A 65 8.97 -0.63 -5.26
C VAL A 65 9.88 -1.72 -5.83
N GLU A 66 10.12 -1.75 -7.14
CA GLU A 66 11.01 -2.72 -7.81
C GLU A 66 12.50 -2.49 -7.51
N GLY A 67 12.90 -1.26 -7.20
CA GLY A 67 14.30 -0.87 -6.96
C GLY A 67 14.95 -1.37 -5.67
N GLY A 68 14.27 -2.19 -4.87
CA GLY A 68 14.89 -2.85 -3.71
C GLY A 68 15.41 -1.90 -2.65
N LYS A 69 14.50 -1.33 -1.85
CA LYS A 69 14.80 -1.10 -0.44
C LYS A 69 13.65 -1.61 0.41
N SER A 70 13.89 -2.75 1.03
CA SER A 70 13.34 -3.17 2.32
C SER A 70 12.83 -1.96 3.12
N ARG A 71 11.50 -1.84 3.23
CA ARG A 71 10.77 -0.97 4.17
C ARG A 71 11.16 0.51 4.27
N SER A 72 11.94 1.10 3.35
CA SER A 72 12.20 2.54 3.39
C SER A 72 11.05 3.29 2.73
N LYS A 73 10.15 3.80 3.56
CA LYS A 73 8.97 4.59 3.23
C LYS A 73 9.28 5.64 2.16
N LEU A 74 8.55 5.61 1.05
CA LEU A 74 8.52 6.72 0.09
C LEU A 74 7.49 7.76 0.59
N THR A 75 7.86 8.53 1.60
CA THR A 75 7.10 9.75 1.94
C THR A 75 7.48 10.83 0.93
N THR A 76 6.54 11.18 0.07
CA THR A 76 6.66 12.41 -0.75
C THR A 76 6.29 13.61 0.13
N PRO A 77 6.99 14.77 0.03
CA PRO A 77 6.58 16.01 0.69
C PRO A 77 5.23 16.54 0.20
#